data_AF-A0A9D8U6G3-F1
#
_entry.id   AF-A0A9D8U6G3-F1
#
_cell.length_a   1.000
_cell.length_b   1.000
_cell.length_c   1.000
_cell.angle_alpha   90.00
_cell.angle_beta   90.00
_cell.angle_gamma   90.00
#
_symmetry.space_group_name_H-M   'P 1'
#
loop_
_entity.id
_entity.type
_entity.pdbx_description
1 polymer ?
#
loop_
_entity_poly.entity_id
_entity_poly.type
_entity_poly.pdbx_seq_one_letter_code
_entity_poly.pdbx_strand_id
1 'polypeptide(L)' 'MASVSDSGSAAISAASVRAELASNAIRDQNEQERGVADMLDAAQSAEQDRREARQIPGMGEAVDITV' A
#
# COMPACT_ATOMS: atom_id res chain seq x y z
N MET A 1 -22.84 32.36 26.68
CA MET A 1 -22.81 31.12 25.88
C MET A 1 -23.79 31.30 24.75
N ALA A 2 -23.28 31.56 23.54
CA ALA A 2 -24.07 31.93 22.38
C ALA A 2 -24.78 30.68 21.81
N SER A 3 -26.04 30.90 21.46
CA SER A 3 -27.04 29.95 20.97
C SER A 3 -26.54 28.97 19.91
N VAL A 4 -26.74 27.67 20.15
CA VAL A 4 -26.64 26.58 19.16
C VAL A 4 -27.77 26.59 18.11
N SER A 5 -28.37 27.75 17.84
CA SER A 5 -29.46 27.92 16.85
C SER A 5 -28.98 28.04 15.39
N ASP A 6 -27.67 27.93 15.12
CA ASP A 6 -27.11 27.89 13.76
C ASP A 6 -26.67 26.47 13.33
N SER A 7 -27.21 25.44 13.99
CA SER A 7 -26.74 24.04 13.88
C SER A 7 -27.10 23.32 12.56
N GLY A 8 -27.66 24.02 11.57
CA GLY A 8 -27.99 23.43 10.27
C GLY A 8 -26.86 23.57 9.25
N SER A 9 -26.46 24.80 8.99
CA SER A 9 -25.45 25.21 7.99
C SER A 9 -24.04 24.72 8.36
N ALA A 10 -23.58 24.98 9.60
CA ALA A 10 -22.25 24.57 10.04
C ALA A 10 -22.09 23.04 10.15
N ALA A 11 -23.16 22.33 10.52
CA ALA A 11 -23.16 20.87 10.60
C ALA A 11 -23.10 20.22 9.20
N ILE A 12 -23.83 20.79 8.22
CA ILE A 12 -23.77 20.34 6.82
C ILE A 12 -22.38 20.61 6.23
N SER A 13 -21.81 21.80 6.42
CA SER A 13 -20.47 22.11 5.93
C SER A 13 -19.40 21.20 6.55
N ALA A 14 -19.47 20.91 7.85
CA ALA A 14 -18.54 19.99 8.51
C ALA A 14 -18.72 18.52 8.07
N ALA A 15 -19.93 18.13 7.67
CA ALA A 15 -20.20 16.81 7.11
C ALA A 15 -19.65 16.69 5.68
N SER A 16 -19.82 17.73 4.84
CA SER A 16 -19.26 17.79 3.49
C SER A 16 -17.73 17.71 3.51
N VAL A 17 -17.05 18.48 4.37
CA VAL A 17 -15.58 18.43 4.50
C VAL A 17 -15.11 17.06 4.98
N ARG A 18 -15.83 16.43 5.91
CA ARG A 18 -15.51 15.06 6.36
C ARG A 18 -15.72 14.03 5.25
N ALA A 19 -16.78 14.17 4.45
CA ALA A 19 -17.05 13.28 3.32
C ALA A 19 -15.98 13.42 2.22
N GLU A 20 -15.58 14.66 1.89
CA GLU A 20 -14.50 14.94 0.95
C GLU A 20 -13.16 14.37 1.46
N LEU A 21 -12.82 14.60 2.73
CA LEU A 21 -11.59 14.07 3.33
C LEU A 21 -11.57 12.53 3.33
N ALA A 22 -12.70 11.90 3.68
CA ALA A 22 -12.81 10.44 3.67
C ALA A 22 -12.66 9.88 2.24
N SER A 23 -13.24 10.54 1.24
CA SER A 23 -13.11 10.13 -0.16
C SER A 23 -11.68 10.24 -0.69
N ASN A 24 -10.96 11.32 -0.32
CA ASN A 24 -9.56 11.49 -0.66
C ASN A 24 -8.68 10.48 0.07
N ALA A 25 -8.92 10.20 1.35
CA ALA A 25 -8.18 9.19 2.11
C ALA A 25 -8.30 7.78 1.50
N ILE A 26 -9.49 7.40 1.02
CA ILE A 26 -9.70 6.12 0.33
C ILE A 26 -8.93 6.09 -1.00
N ARG A 27 -8.92 7.20 -1.74
CA ARG A 27 -8.16 7.31 -2.99
C ARG A 27 -6.66 7.18 -2.74
N ASP A 28 -6.13 7.93 -1.78
CA ASP A 28 -4.71 7.91 -1.42
C ASP A 28 -4.28 6.52 -0.92
N GLN A 29 -5.13 5.86 -0.14
CA GLN A 29 -4.88 4.49 0.31
C GLN A 29 -4.82 3.52 -0.88
N ASN A 30 -5.77 3.60 -1.81
CA ASN A 30 -5.77 2.75 -3.01
C ASN A 30 -4.54 3.01 -3.90
N GLU A 31 -4.09 4.26 -4.02
CA GLU A 31 -2.88 4.61 -4.79
C GLU A 31 -1.61 4.04 -4.13
N GLN A 32 -1.51 4.11 -2.80
CA GLN A 32 -0.42 3.50 -2.04
C GLN A 32 -0.42 1.97 -2.17
N GLU A 33 -1.58 1.33 -2.05
CA GLU A 33 -1.70 -0.13 -2.18
C GLU A 33 -1.27 -0.62 -3.57
N ARG A 34 -1.59 0.12 -4.63
CA ARG A 34 -1.11 -0.18 -5.99
C ARG A 34 0.41 -0.10 -6.09
N GLY A 35 1.02 0.97 -5.59
CA GLY A 35 2.47 1.12 -5.61
C GLY A 35 3.20 0.04 -4.80
N VAL A 36 2.63 -0.37 -3.66
CA VAL A 36 3.18 -1.47 -2.84
C VAL A 36 3.05 -2.81 -3.56
N ALA A 37 1.94 -3.08 -4.23
CA ALA A 37 1.76 -4.29 -5.02
C ALA A 37 2.80 -4.40 -6.14
N ASP A 38 3.04 -3.31 -6.88
CA ASP A 38 4.04 -3.26 -7.96
C ASP A 38 5.46 -3.50 -7.42
N MET A 39 5.80 -2.89 -6.27
CA MET A 39 7.11 -3.12 -5.63
C MET A 39 7.27 -4.56 -5.13
N LEU A 40 6.20 -5.15 -4.60
CA LEU A 40 6.21 -6.54 -4.11
C LEU A 40 6.37 -7.53 -5.26
N ASP A 41 5.68 -7.31 -6.38
CA ASP A 41 5.77 -8.14 -7.58
C ASP A 41 7.18 -8.10 -8.20
N ALA A 42 7.76 -6.90 -8.29
CA ALA A 42 9.14 -6.73 -8.74
C ALA A 42 10.15 -7.44 -7.80
N ALA A 43 9.93 -7.37 -6.47
CA ALA A 43 10.76 -8.05 -5.50
C ALA A 43 10.64 -9.58 -5.57
N GLN A 44 9.43 -10.11 -5.80
CA GLN A 44 9.21 -11.54 -5.99
C GLN A 44 9.91 -12.06 -7.24
N SER A 45 9.79 -11.35 -8.37
CA SER A 45 10.47 -11.70 -9.61
C SER A 45 12.00 -11.76 -9.43
N ALA A 46 12.59 -10.73 -8.80
CA ALA A 46 14.04 -10.68 -8.55
C ALA A 46 14.55 -11.77 -7.57
N GLU A 47 13.70 -12.24 -6.66
CA GLU A 47 14.02 -13.36 -5.77
C GLU A 47 13.90 -14.71 -6.49
N GLN A 48 12.94 -14.84 -7.41
CA GLN A 48 12.75 -16.04 -8.21
C GLN A 48 13.92 -16.25 -9.17
N ASP A 49 14.40 -15.19 -9.82
CA ASP A 49 15.62 -15.20 -10.64
C ASP A 49 16.85 -15.63 -9.83
N ARG A 50 16.97 -15.16 -8.58
CA ARG A 50 18.07 -15.56 -7.68
C ARG A 50 18.01 -17.03 -7.30
N ARG A 51 16.82 -17.59 -7.09
CA ARG A 51 16.64 -19.03 -6.81
C ARG A 51 16.97 -19.87 -8.03
N GLU A 52 16.53 -19.46 -9.21
CA GLU A 52 16.85 -20.14 -10.48
C GLU A 52 18.36 -20.11 -10.76
N ALA A 53 19.01 -18.97 -10.53
CA ALA A 53 20.47 -18.85 -10.66
C ALA A 53 21.25 -19.76 -9.68
N ARG A 54 20.68 -20.10 -8.53
CA ARG A 54 21.27 -21.05 -7.56
C ARG A 54 20.97 -22.51 -7.89
N GLN A 55 20.05 -22.81 -8.81
CA GLN A 55 19.83 -24.19 -9.24
C GLN A 55 20.95 -24.63 -10.18
N ILE A 56 21.77 -25.58 -9.71
CA ILE A 56 22.77 -26.23 -10.54
C ILE A 56 22.09 -27.41 -11.25
N PRO A 57 22.13 -27.48 -12.60
CA PRO A 57 21.54 -28.59 -13.34
C PRO A 57 22.05 -29.94 -12.85
N GLY A 58 21.14 -30.80 -12.40
CA GLY A 58 21.45 -32.15 -11.92
C GLY A 58 22.07 -32.25 -10.51
N MET A 59 22.31 -31.14 -9.80
CA MET A 59 22.92 -31.13 -8.45
C MET A 59 22.10 -30.41 -7.38
N GLY A 60 20.97 -29.79 -7.71
CA GLY A 60 20.10 -29.12 -6.73
C GLY A 60 20.54 -27.68 -6.43
N GLU A 61 20.18 -27.16 -5.26
CA GLU A 61 20.52 -25.79 -4.85
C GLU A 61 22.00 -25.66 -4.44
N ALA A 62 22.70 -24.68 -5.01
CA ALA A 62 24.08 -24.35 -4.67
C ALA A 62 24.17 -23.74 -3.26
N VAL A 63 24.70 -24.50 -2.30
CA VAL A 63 25.04 -23.98 -0.96
C VAL A 63 26.47 -23.43 -1.00
N ASP A 64 26.63 -22.13 -0.75
CA ASP A 64 27.94 -21.48 -0.63
C ASP A 64 28.58 -21.88 0.72
N ILE A 65 29.62 -22.70 0.66
CA ILE A 65 30.44 -23.12 1.80
C ILE A 65 31.65 -22.20 1.93
N THR A 66 31.42 -20.93 2.23
CA THR A 66 32.48 -20.03 2.71
C THR A 66 32.26 -19.75 4.19
N VAL A 67 33.22 -20.19 5.01
CA VAL A 67 33.24 -20.16 6.47
C VAL A 67 33.95 -18.91 6.96
#